data_AF-A0A060C673-F1
#
_entry.id   AF-A0A060C673-F1
#
_cell.length_a   1.000
_cell.length_b   1.000
_cell.length_c   1.000
_cell.angle_alpha   90.00
_cell.angle_beta   90.00
_cell.angle_gamma   90.00
#
_symmetry.space_group_name_H-M   'P 1'
#
loop_
_entity.id
_entity.type
_entity.pdbx_description
1 polymer ?
#
loop_
_entity_poly.entity_id
_entity_poly.type
_entity_poly.pdbx_seq_one_letter_code
_entity_poly.pdbx_strand_id
1 'polypeptide(L)'
;MIPARNEATNIEALLDGIEVALAGRDFEIIVVDDASDDGMSDILRVRLDRSPVLRVLRHDVAGGQSAAVHSGVRAARGPICCTLDGDGQNPPEELPRLI
;
A
#
# COMPACT_ATOMS: atom_id res chain seq x y z
N MET A 1 -4.16 -3.27 -0.82
CA MET A 1 -4.35 -1.99 -0.12
C MET A 1 -3.55 -2.01 1.16
N ILE A 2 -2.81 -0.95 1.43
CA ILE A 2 -1.83 -0.88 2.52
C ILE A 2 -2.15 0.37 3.36
N PRO A 3 -2.79 0.23 4.54
CA PRO A 3 -2.81 1.30 5.52
C PRO A 3 -1.40 1.46 6.10
N ALA A 4 -0.83 2.66 6.05
CA ALA A 4 0.54 2.90 6.49
C ALA A 4 0.64 4.16 7.35
N ARG A 5 1.41 4.07 8.44
CA ARG A 5 1.82 5.22 9.23
C ARG A 5 3.22 5.00 9.75
N ASN A 6 4.13 5.89 9.39
CA ASN A 6 5.53 5.87 9.80
C ASN A 6 6.25 4.54 9.48
N GLU A 7 6.12 4.10 8.22
CA GLU A 7 6.71 2.85 7.69
C GLU A 7 7.84 3.12 6.67
N ALA A 8 8.55 4.26 6.77
CA ALA A 8 9.56 4.66 5.79
C ALA A 8 10.64 3.60 5.55
N THR A 9 10.98 2.79 6.56
CA THR A 9 11.99 1.73 6.44
C THR A 9 11.50 0.47 5.73
N ASN A 10 10.20 0.24 5.69
CA ASN A 10 9.61 -1.03 5.26
C ASN A 10 8.84 -0.90 3.92
N ILE A 11 8.32 0.30 3.62
CA ILE A 11 7.38 0.50 2.53
C ILE A 11 7.94 0.11 1.15
N GLU A 12 9.22 0.39 0.85
CA GLU A 12 9.80 0.03 -0.45
C GLU A 12 9.86 -1.49 -0.64
N ALA A 13 10.37 -2.21 0.36
CA ALA A 13 10.50 -3.67 0.29
C ALA A 13 9.13 -4.35 0.18
N LEU A 14 8.11 -3.83 0.88
CA LEU A 14 6.74 -4.32 0.76
C LEU A 14 6.18 -4.13 -0.65
N LEU A 15 6.35 -2.93 -1.23
CA LEU A 15 5.89 -2.63 -2.59
C LEU A 15 6.57 -3.51 -3.63
N ASP A 16 7.89 -3.69 -3.52
CA ASP A 16 8.66 -4.56 -4.41
C ASP A 16 8.18 -6.02 -4.30
N GLY A 17 7.95 -6.51 -3.08
CA GLY A 17 7.42 -7.86 -2.85
C GLY A 17 6.05 -8.08 -3.49
N ILE A 18 5.15 -7.09 -3.40
CA ILE A 18 3.81 -7.17 -4.02
C ILE A 18 3.91 -7.17 -5.54
N GLU A 19 4.72 -6.29 -6.14
CA GLU A 19 4.92 -6.24 -7.59
C GLU A 19 5.50 -7.55 -8.15
N VAL A 20 6.44 -8.17 -7.41
CA VAL A 20 6.97 -9.49 -7.75
C VAL A 20 5.92 -10.59 -7.61
N ALA A 21 5.20 -10.63 -6.49
CA ALA A 21 4.21 -11.68 -6.21
C ALA A 21 3.04 -11.67 -7.21
N LEU A 22 2.64 -10.49 -7.70
CA LEU A 22 1.54 -10.30 -8.64
C LEU A 22 2.00 -10.06 -10.08
N ALA A 23 3.27 -10.30 -10.39
CA ALA A 23 3.81 -10.12 -11.74
C ALA A 23 2.98 -10.86 -12.80
N GLY A 24 2.63 -10.17 -13.89
CA GLY A 24 1.81 -10.71 -14.98
C GLY A 24 0.30 -10.71 -14.72
N ARG A 25 -0.16 -10.19 -13.57
CA ARG A 25 -1.58 -9.98 -13.28
C ARG A 25 -1.95 -8.50 -13.44
N ASP A 26 -3.22 -8.23 -13.67
CA ASP A 26 -3.78 -6.86 -13.62
C ASP A 26 -4.17 -6.55 -12.18
N PHE A 27 -3.51 -5.55 -11.57
CA PHE A 27 -3.72 -5.15 -10.18
C PHE A 27 -3.35 -3.69 -9.96
N GLU A 28 -3.78 -3.15 -8.82
CA GLU A 28 -3.33 -1.85 -8.32
C GLU A 28 -2.88 -1.98 -6.87
N ILE A 29 -1.94 -1.12 -6.48
CA ILE A 29 -1.51 -0.96 -5.09
C ILE A 29 -2.01 0.40 -4.63
N ILE A 30 -2.84 0.41 -3.59
CA ILE A 30 -3.25 1.64 -2.91
C ILE A 30 -2.55 1.68 -1.56
N VAL A 31 -1.64 2.62 -1.38
CA VAL A 31 -1.07 2.99 -0.08
C VAL A 31 -1.89 4.15 0.48
N VAL A 32 -2.36 4.00 1.71
CA VAL A 32 -3.03 5.08 2.45
C VAL A 32 -2.13 5.53 3.58
N ASP A 33 -1.46 6.65 3.36
CA ASP A 33 -0.57 7.32 4.29
C ASP A 33 -1.40 8.09 5.34
N ASP A 34 -1.47 7.55 6.55
CA ASP A 34 -2.25 8.07 7.67
C ASP A 34 -1.49 9.17 8.44
N ALA A 35 -1.14 10.23 7.71
CA ALA A 35 -0.40 11.40 8.20
C ALA A 35 1.00 11.09 8.76
N SER A 36 1.81 10.35 7.99
CA SER A 36 3.20 10.04 8.39
C SER A 36 4.09 11.28 8.42
N ASP A 37 5.08 11.26 9.31
CA ASP A 37 6.06 12.33 9.58
C ASP A 37 7.53 11.87 9.57
N ASP A 38 7.78 10.63 9.13
CA ASP A 38 9.09 9.97 9.10
C ASP A 38 9.79 9.99 7.73
N GLY A 39 9.23 10.73 6.76
CA GLY A 39 9.75 10.80 5.39
C GLY A 39 9.18 9.76 4.42
N MET A 40 8.27 8.87 4.87
CA MET A 40 7.62 7.87 4.00
C MET A 40 6.95 8.49 2.76
N SER A 41 6.35 9.68 2.89
CA SER A 41 5.68 10.36 1.78
C SER A 41 6.64 10.76 0.66
N ASP A 42 7.89 11.12 0.97
CA ASP A 42 8.90 11.44 -0.04
C ASP A 42 9.34 10.19 -0.80
N ILE A 43 9.49 9.07 -0.08
CA ILE A 43 9.78 7.75 -0.67
C ILE A 43 8.66 7.37 -1.64
N LEU A 44 7.40 7.46 -1.20
CA LEU A 44 6.24 7.17 -2.03
C LEU A 44 6.15 8.08 -3.25
N ARG A 45 6.48 9.37 -3.11
CA ARG A 45 6.51 10.33 -4.22
C ARG A 45 7.53 9.91 -5.30
N VAL A 46 8.71 9.47 -4.91
CA VAL A 46 9.72 8.96 -5.85
C VAL A 46 9.29 7.61 -6.45
N ARG A 47 8.65 6.75 -5.67
CA ARG A 47 8.19 5.43 -6.14
C ARG A 47 7.10 5.53 -7.22
N LEU A 48 6.25 6.57 -7.17
CA LEU A 48 5.22 6.82 -8.18
C LEU A 48 5.80 6.96 -9.59
N ASP A 49 7.00 7.51 -9.75
CA ASP A 49 7.64 7.69 -11.07
C ASP A 49 8.02 6.35 -11.73
N ARG A 50 8.18 5.28 -10.93
CA ARG A 50 8.61 3.94 -11.39
C ARG A 50 7.57 2.83 -11.18
N SER A 51 6.40 3.15 -10.62
CA SER A 51 5.32 2.19 -10.38
C SER A 51 3.99 2.67 -10.98
N PRO A 52 3.63 2.21 -12.19
CA PRO A 52 2.35 2.61 -12.79
C PRO A 52 1.14 2.02 -12.06
N VAL A 53 1.34 0.97 -11.25
CA VAL A 53 0.28 0.31 -10.48
C VAL A 53 0.08 0.93 -9.09
N LEU A 54 1.00 1.81 -8.64
CA LEU A 54 0.93 2.45 -7.33
C LEU A 54 0.04 3.69 -7.37
N ARG A 55 -0.82 3.80 -6.35
CA ARG A 55 -1.60 4.97 -6.03
C ARG A 55 -1.42 5.28 -4.54
N VAL A 56 -1.28 6.56 -4.22
CA VAL A 56 -1.09 7.02 -2.84
C VAL A 56 -2.24 7.95 -2.47
N LEU A 57 -2.87 7.66 -1.33
CA LEU A 57 -3.82 8.55 -0.67
C LEU A 57 -3.17 9.00 0.63
N ARG A 58 -3.29 10.29 0.97
CA ARG A 58 -2.77 10.82 2.23
C ARG A 58 -3.90 11.42 3.04
N HIS A 59 -3.95 11.09 4.33
CA HIS A 59 -4.77 11.79 5.29
C HIS A 59 -4.01 13.01 5.84
N ASP A 60 -4.69 14.13 5.99
CA ASP A 60 -4.11 15.34 6.60
C ASP A 60 -3.92 15.18 8.11
N VAL A 61 -4.75 14.36 8.75
CA VAL A 61 -4.72 14.05 10.18
C VAL A 61 -4.88 12.55 10.34
N ALA A 62 -4.07 11.95 11.22
CA ALA A 62 -4.13 10.52 11.48
C ALA A 62 -5.51 10.09 12.01
N GLY A 63 -6.17 9.19 11.28
CA GLY A 63 -7.46 8.60 11.60
C GLY A 63 -7.38 7.15 12.06
N GLY A 64 -6.19 6.54 12.04
CA GLY A 64 -5.93 5.16 12.41
C GLY A 64 -6.18 4.16 11.28
N GLN A 65 -5.81 2.89 11.52
CA GLN A 65 -5.83 1.83 10.51
C GLN A 65 -7.23 1.65 9.89
N SER A 66 -8.31 1.64 10.69
CA SER A 66 -9.66 1.46 10.15
C SER A 66 -10.09 2.59 9.20
N ALA A 67 -9.70 3.84 9.50
CA ALA A 67 -9.98 4.98 8.62
C ALA A 67 -9.17 4.85 7.33
N ALA A 68 -7.90 4.47 7.42
CA ALA A 68 -7.04 4.26 6.25
C ALA A 68 -7.57 3.12 5.36
N VAL A 69 -7.99 2.00 5.97
CA VAL A 69 -8.64 0.89 5.25
C VAL A 69 -9.91 1.35 4.55
N HIS A 70 -10.78 2.09 5.25
CA HIS A 70 -12.02 2.59 4.68
C HIS A 70 -11.77 3.52 3.48
N SER A 71 -10.84 4.46 3.60
CA SER A 71 -10.45 5.36 2.50
C SER A 71 -9.90 4.58 1.30
N GLY A 72 -9.03 3.60 1.54
CA GLY A 72 -8.44 2.80 0.48
C GLY A 72 -9.47 1.92 -0.25
N VAL A 73 -10.37 1.25 0.48
CA VAL A 73 -11.44 0.45 -0.12
C VAL A 73 -12.37 1.32 -0.98
N ARG A 74 -12.72 2.52 -0.52
CA ARG A 74 -13.55 3.45 -1.31
C ARG A 74 -12.88 3.93 -2.59
N ALA A 75 -11.56 3.96 -2.63
CA ALA A 75 -10.79 4.38 -3.79
C ALA A 75 -10.38 3.23 -4.72
N ALA A 76 -10.58 1.98 -4.28
CA ALA A 76 -10.27 0.78 -5.04
C ALA A 76 -11.17 0.65 -6.26
N ARG A 77 -10.58 0.18 -7.35
CA ARG A 77 -11.21 -0.07 -8.65
C ARG A 77 -11.35 -1.57 -8.92
N GLY A 78 -10.54 -2.39 -8.26
CA GLY A 78 -10.60 -3.84 -8.38
C GLY A 78 -11.82 -4.46 -7.69
N PRO A 79 -12.28 -5.65 -8.15
CA PRO A 79 -13.41 -6.37 -7.54
C PRO A 79 -13.03 -7.06 -6.22
N ILE A 80 -11.74 -7.26 -5.96
CA ILE A 80 -11.20 -7.91 -4.75
C ILE A 80 -10.24 -6.93 -4.08
N CYS A 81 -10.42 -6.72 -2.77
CA CYS A 81 -9.52 -5.91 -1.96
C CYS A 81 -8.76 -6.81 -0.98
N CYS A 82 -7.47 -7.02 -1.23
CA CYS A 82 -6.57 -7.63 -0.27
C CYS A 82 -5.88 -6.53 0.56
N THR A 83 -5.77 -6.74 1.88
CA THR A 83 -5.12 -5.81 2.80
C THR A 83 -3.79 -6.37 3.28
N LEU A 84 -2.73 -5.57 3.24
CA LEU A 84 -1.42 -5.91 3.81
C LEU A 84 -0.96 -4.77 4.72
N ASP A 85 -0.32 -5.15 5.81
CA ASP A 85 0.23 -4.22 6.81
C ASP A 85 1.76 -4.13 6.64
N GLY A 86 2.36 -3.04 7.13
CA GLY A 86 3.82 -2.78 7.01
C GLY A 86 4.72 -3.62 7.93
N ASP A 87 4.14 -4.38 8.86
CA ASP A 87 4.86 -5.11 9.92
C ASP A 87 5.53 -6.43 9.45
N GLY A 88 5.31 -6.81 8.20
CA GLY A 88 5.87 -8.03 7.59
C GLY A 88 5.25 -9.34 8.06
N GLN A 89 4.19 -9.31 8.87
CA GLN A 89 3.49 -10.54 9.29
C GLN A 89 2.67 -11.17 8.14
N ASN A 90 2.33 -10.37 7.13
CA ASN A 90 1.56 -10.77 5.97
C ASN A 90 2.47 -10.78 4.72
N PRO A 91 3.11 -11.93 4.40
CA PRO A 91 4.03 -12.01 3.27
C PRO A 91 3.31 -11.76 1.93
N PRO A 92 3.81 -10.86 1.06
CA PRO A 92 3.23 -10.58 -0.25
C PRO A 92 3.06 -11.81 -1.14
N GLU A 93 3.93 -12.80 -1.03
CA GLU A 93 3.89 -14.04 -1.81
C GLU A 93 2.64 -14.90 -1.58
N GLU A 94 1.87 -14.66 -0.50
CA GLU A 94 0.62 -15.36 -0.25
C GLU A 94 -0.58 -14.74 -0.99
N LEU A 95 -0.46 -13.49 -1.48
CA LEU A 95 -1.52 -12.79 -2.21
C LEU A 95 -2.13 -13.60 -3.38
N PRO A 96 -1.35 -14.28 -4.25
CA PRO A 96 -1.90 -15.03 -5.38
C PRO A 96 -2.80 -16.20 -4.97
N ARG A 97 -2.73 -16.68 -3.72
CA ARG A 97 -3.54 -17.80 -3.22
C ARG A 97 -4.94 -17.37 -2.77
N LEU A 98 -5.16 -16.06 -2.64
CA LEU A 98 -6.42 -15.46 -2.19
C LEU A 98 -7.31 -15.00 -3.36
N ILE A 99 -6.84 -15.15 -4.60
CA ILE A 99 -7.46 -14.63 -5.84
C ILE A 99 -7.85 -15.78 -6.76
#